data_AF-A0A380RGJ4-F1
#
_entry.id   AF-A0A380RGJ4-F1
#
_cell.length_a   1.000
_cell.length_b   1.000
_cell.length_c   1.000
_cell.angle_alpha   90.00
_cell.angle_beta   90.00
_cell.angle_gamma   90.00
#
_symmetry.space_group_name_H-M   'P 1'
#
loop_
_entity.id
_entity.type
_entity.pdbx_description
1 polymer ?
#
loop_
_entity_poly.entity_id
_entity_poly.type
_entity_poly.pdbx_seq_one_letter_code
_entity_poly.pdbx_strand_id
1 'polypeptide(L)'
;MDKTSKTILITAIVVSVVLFIGYCLACLNNIYQSSRWEVYEETKHNTDVSIVTDDIFDDYFVDYSPSTVQTYTAAGWKEEYAAVALKPELSSCFELYAEKTINYHTKRIAVESYNYKSLNELCAALPSEWSDEIKAAVGSGDSFTTYDLKDDYVTVYTLSSDLELAKSSDIGSQYRALAGSVSTKYYQIIEYYDGSYRFGFWFEY
;
A
#
# COMPACT_ATOMS: atom_id res chain seq x y z
N MET A 1 -2.49 9.49 60.74
CA MET A 1 -3.32 9.45 59.53
C MET A 1 -4.07 8.13 59.49
N ASP A 2 -5.40 8.18 59.53
CA ASP A 2 -6.23 6.97 59.48
C ASP A 2 -6.15 6.27 58.11
N LYS A 3 -6.68 5.04 58.05
CA LYS A 3 -6.63 4.20 56.85
C LYS A 3 -7.34 4.87 55.66
N THR A 4 -8.44 5.55 55.90
CA THR A 4 -9.23 6.26 54.88
C THR A 4 -8.43 7.40 54.26
N SER A 5 -7.79 8.21 55.10
CA SER A 5 -6.92 9.32 54.70
C SER A 5 -5.70 8.85 53.90
N LYS A 6 -5.14 7.68 54.26
CA LYS A 6 -4.07 7.03 53.47
C LYS A 6 -4.53 6.59 52.09
N THR A 7 -5.71 5.98 51.99
CA THR A 7 -6.26 5.55 50.69
C THR A 7 -6.52 6.75 49.79
N ILE A 8 -7.14 7.81 50.30
CA ILE A 8 -7.43 9.03 49.53
C ILE A 8 -6.12 9.66 48.99
N LEU A 9 -5.09 9.75 49.84
CA LEU A 9 -3.80 10.31 49.43
C LEU A 9 -3.13 9.48 48.32
N ILE A 10 -3.14 8.15 48.44
CA ILE A 10 -2.55 7.26 47.43
C ILE A 10 -3.31 7.39 46.10
N THR A 11 -4.64 7.39 46.12
CA THR A 11 -5.45 7.55 44.91
C THR A 11 -5.18 8.90 44.23
N ALA A 12 -5.08 10.00 45.00
CA ALA A 12 -4.76 11.30 44.45
C ALA A 12 -3.38 11.31 43.75
N ILE A 13 -2.37 10.71 44.37
CA ILE A 13 -1.02 10.59 43.78
C ILE A 13 -1.06 9.79 42.47
N VAL A 14 -1.74 8.64 42.45
CA VAL A 14 -1.82 7.79 41.25
C VAL A 14 -2.51 8.53 40.10
N VAL A 15 -3.62 9.21 40.37
CA VAL A 15 -4.34 9.99 39.34
C VAL A 15 -3.47 11.12 38.80
N SER A 16 -2.75 11.85 39.66
CA SER A 16 -1.85 12.91 39.22
C SER A 16 -0.70 12.39 38.34
N VAL A 17 -0.13 11.22 38.67
CA VAL A 17 0.94 10.61 37.86
C VAL A 17 0.43 10.18 36.48
N VAL A 18 -0.76 9.56 36.41
CA VAL A 18 -1.36 9.14 35.13
C VAL A 18 -1.65 10.35 34.23
N LEU A 19 -2.20 11.42 34.79
CA LEU A 19 -2.48 12.65 34.03
C LEU A 19 -1.19 13.32 33.54
N PHE A 20 -0.14 13.33 34.36
CA PHE A 20 1.15 13.90 33.99
C PHE A 20 1.81 13.12 32.84
N ILE A 21 1.79 11.78 32.89
CA ILE A 21 2.33 10.93 31.81
C ILE A 21 1.54 11.15 30.51
N GLY A 22 0.21 11.21 30.59
CA GLY A 22 -0.64 11.49 29.42
C GLY A 22 -0.33 12.85 28.78
N TYR A 23 -0.11 13.88 29.59
CA TYR A 23 0.29 15.21 29.11
C TYR A 23 1.68 15.19 28.44
N CYS A 24 2.67 14.55 29.05
CA CYS A 24 4.01 14.42 28.46
C CYS A 24 3.98 13.69 27.11
N LEU A 25 3.18 12.63 26.96
CA LEU A 25 3.04 11.91 25.70
C LEU A 25 2.36 12.78 24.61
N ALA A 26 1.35 13.57 24.98
CA ALA A 26 0.71 14.49 24.06
C ALA A 26 1.67 15.61 23.60
N CYS A 27 2.48 16.15 24.51
CA CYS A 27 3.51 17.14 24.17
C CYS A 27 4.60 16.56 23.28
N LEU A 28 5.08 15.34 23.56
CA LEU A 28 6.06 14.65 22.73
C LEU A 28 5.52 14.38 21.32
N ASN A 29 4.24 13.97 21.21
CA ASN A 29 3.60 13.81 19.90
C ASN A 29 3.52 15.14 19.15
N ASN A 30 3.19 16.25 19.84
CA ASN A 30 3.11 17.56 19.20
C ASN A 30 4.50 18.08 18.75
N ILE A 31 5.55 17.91 19.57
CA ILE A 31 6.94 18.24 19.21
C ILE A 31 7.43 17.37 18.04
N TYR A 32 7.11 16.07 18.05
CA TYR A 32 7.44 15.17 16.95
C TYR A 32 6.76 15.61 15.65
N GLN A 33 5.49 16.03 15.71
CA GLN A 33 4.80 16.55 14.55
C GLN A 33 5.38 17.90 14.10
N SER A 34 5.64 18.85 15.00
CA SER A 34 6.15 20.19 14.63
C SER A 34 7.57 20.16 14.04
N SER A 35 8.45 19.33 14.59
CA SER A 35 9.82 19.16 14.07
C SER A 35 9.84 18.52 12.67
N ARG A 36 8.81 17.74 12.32
CA ARG A 36 8.63 17.17 10.97
C ARG A 36 8.23 18.23 9.94
N TRP A 37 7.60 19.32 10.35
CA TRP A 37 7.22 20.44 9.46
C TRP A 37 8.36 21.43 9.22
N GLU A 38 9.19 21.73 10.24
CA GLU A 38 10.30 22.69 10.09
C GLU A 38 11.43 22.19 9.16
N VAL A 39 11.68 20.87 9.11
CA VAL A 39 12.62 20.29 8.14
C VAL A 39 12.10 20.37 6.69
N TYR A 40 10.78 20.47 6.50
CA TYR A 40 10.16 20.46 5.17
C TYR A 40 10.18 21.84 4.49
N GLU A 41 10.18 22.95 5.24
CA GLU A 41 10.26 24.30 4.66
C GLU A 41 11.70 24.72 4.33
N GLU A 42 12.69 24.29 5.11
CA GLU A 42 14.09 24.66 4.85
C GLU A 42 14.65 23.97 3.59
N THR A 43 14.13 22.80 3.23
CA THR A 43 14.55 22.05 2.02
C THR A 43 13.90 22.58 0.73
N LYS A 44 12.77 23.28 0.82
CA LYS A 44 12.06 23.80 -0.38
C LYS A 44 12.72 25.06 -0.97
N HIS A 45 13.60 25.72 -0.23
CA HIS A 45 14.21 26.98 -0.66
C HIS A 45 15.65 26.90 -1.17
N ASN A 46 16.26 25.71 -1.26
CA ASN A 46 17.71 25.65 -1.49
C ASN A 46 18.24 24.57 -2.45
N THR A 47 17.53 24.26 -3.55
CA THR A 47 18.14 23.47 -4.64
C THR A 47 17.62 23.88 -6.02
N ASP A 48 18.04 25.08 -6.45
CA ASP A 48 18.43 25.34 -7.84
C ASP A 48 19.91 24.90 -8.00
N VAL A 49 20.21 23.60 -7.90
CA VAL A 49 21.52 23.07 -8.30
C VAL A 49 21.37 21.66 -8.87
N SER A 50 21.72 21.55 -10.15
CA SER A 50 21.94 20.31 -10.87
C SER A 50 23.13 19.54 -10.26
N ILE A 51 22.92 18.32 -9.78
CA ILE A 51 24.01 17.35 -9.57
C ILE A 51 23.58 15.99 -10.12
N VAL A 52 24.29 15.61 -11.17
CA VAL A 52 24.45 14.24 -11.66
C VAL A 52 25.27 13.47 -10.64
N THR A 53 24.80 12.31 -10.19
CA THR A 53 25.67 11.20 -9.77
C THR A 53 25.02 9.87 -10.12
N ASP A 54 25.62 9.19 -11.10
CA ASP A 54 25.65 7.73 -11.19
C ASP A 54 26.25 7.16 -9.89
N ASP A 55 25.63 6.12 -9.32
CA ASP A 55 26.27 4.90 -8.80
C ASP A 55 25.24 4.13 -7.94
N ILE A 56 24.79 2.97 -8.41
CA ILE A 56 25.17 1.63 -7.91
C ILE A 56 24.43 1.23 -6.63
N PHE A 57 23.47 0.32 -6.81
CA PHE A 57 23.03 -0.73 -5.87
C PHE A 57 22.95 -0.38 -4.37
N ASP A 58 21.76 0.02 -3.94
CA ASP A 58 21.16 -0.38 -2.66
C ASP A 58 19.78 -0.95 -3.02
N ASP A 59 19.70 -2.26 -3.27
CA ASP A 59 19.31 -3.27 -2.31
C ASP A 59 17.79 -3.36 -2.13
N TYR A 60 17.31 -4.60 -2.15
CA TYR A 60 15.94 -5.04 -2.39
C TYR A 60 15.02 -4.80 -1.17
N PHE A 61 15.09 -3.61 -0.58
CA PHE A 61 14.26 -3.19 0.54
C PHE A 61 13.33 -2.09 0.06
N VAL A 62 12.09 -2.48 -0.24
CA VAL A 62 10.99 -1.52 -0.16
C VAL A 62 10.77 -1.26 1.32
N ASP A 63 11.59 -0.36 1.85
CA ASP A 63 11.27 0.39 3.05
C ASP A 63 9.95 1.10 2.70
N TYR A 64 8.84 0.56 3.19
CA TYR A 64 7.54 1.22 3.20
C TYR A 64 7.64 2.37 4.21
N SER A 65 8.52 3.34 3.95
CA SER A 65 8.54 4.60 4.66
C SER A 65 7.22 5.29 4.35
N PRO A 66 6.38 5.60 5.36
CA PRO A 66 5.04 6.16 5.17
C PRO A 66 5.06 7.63 4.71
N SER A 67 6.17 8.12 4.16
CA SER A 67 6.25 9.46 3.59
C SER A 67 5.77 9.43 2.14
N THR A 68 4.54 9.90 1.96
CA THR A 68 3.83 10.23 0.71
C THR A 68 3.24 9.08 -0.10
N VAL A 69 2.10 8.55 0.37
CA VAL A 69 0.97 8.21 -0.51
C VAL A 69 -0.32 8.58 0.21
N GLN A 70 -1.23 9.28 -0.48
CA GLN A 70 -2.67 8.96 -0.56
C GLN A 70 -3.42 10.14 -1.20
N THR A 71 -3.43 10.19 -2.54
CA THR A 71 -4.52 10.85 -3.27
C THR A 71 -5.53 9.77 -3.66
N TYR A 72 -6.58 9.60 -2.86
CA TYR A 72 -7.75 8.83 -3.24
C TYR A 72 -8.56 9.65 -4.24
N THR A 73 -8.17 9.63 -5.52
CA THR A 73 -8.92 10.36 -6.56
C THR A 73 -9.95 9.48 -7.26
N ALA A 74 -11.15 10.05 -7.34
CA ALA A 74 -12.40 9.55 -7.88
C ALA A 74 -12.29 8.60 -9.08
N ALA A 75 -13.06 7.51 -9.03
CA ALA A 75 -13.62 6.63 -10.07
C ALA A 75 -12.99 6.56 -11.48
N GLY A 76 -12.65 7.68 -12.13
CA GLY A 76 -12.15 7.73 -13.51
C GLY A 76 -10.81 7.02 -13.72
N TRP A 77 -9.96 6.96 -12.70
CA TRP A 77 -8.67 6.29 -12.79
C TRP A 77 -8.75 4.76 -12.67
N LYS A 78 -9.83 4.22 -12.08
CA LYS A 78 -10.01 2.77 -11.94
C LYS A 78 -10.15 2.07 -13.29
N GLU A 79 -10.86 2.71 -14.22
CA GLU A 79 -11.07 2.19 -15.58
C GLU A 79 -9.79 2.23 -16.41
N GLU A 80 -9.03 3.32 -16.32
CA GLU A 80 -7.75 3.49 -16.99
C GLU A 80 -6.73 2.45 -16.53
N TYR A 81 -6.58 2.28 -15.21
CA TYR A 81 -5.61 1.33 -14.68
C TYR A 81 -6.04 -0.11 -14.89
N ALA A 82 -7.32 -0.45 -14.74
CA ALA A 82 -7.78 -1.76 -15.12
C ALA A 82 -7.51 -2.08 -16.59
N ALA A 83 -7.63 -1.09 -17.50
CA ALA A 83 -7.35 -1.29 -18.92
C ALA A 83 -5.85 -1.43 -19.25
N VAL A 84 -4.97 -0.87 -18.43
CA VAL A 84 -3.50 -0.89 -18.62
C VAL A 84 -2.86 -2.12 -17.95
N ALA A 85 -3.41 -2.44 -16.79
CA ALA A 85 -3.02 -3.53 -15.92
C ALA A 85 -3.43 -4.88 -16.47
N LEU A 86 -4.67 -4.96 -16.94
CA LEU A 86 -5.49 -6.16 -16.93
C LEU A 86 -6.55 -6.12 -18.02
N LYS A 87 -7.40 -7.15 -18.08
CA LYS A 87 -8.60 -7.14 -18.92
C LYS A 87 -9.60 -6.08 -18.39
N PRO A 88 -10.13 -5.17 -19.24
CA PRO A 88 -11.00 -4.07 -18.81
C PRO A 88 -12.20 -4.48 -17.95
N GLU A 89 -12.72 -5.69 -18.14
CA GLU A 89 -13.81 -6.28 -17.34
C GLU A 89 -13.50 -6.40 -15.85
N LEU A 90 -12.21 -6.44 -15.46
CA LEU A 90 -11.78 -6.53 -14.06
C LEU A 90 -11.80 -5.17 -13.34
N SER A 91 -12.04 -4.06 -14.05
CA SER A 91 -12.19 -2.72 -13.46
C SER A 91 -13.19 -2.70 -12.31
N SER A 92 -14.31 -3.39 -12.47
CA SER A 92 -15.38 -3.47 -11.49
C SER A 92 -14.97 -4.19 -10.20
N CYS A 93 -13.94 -5.04 -10.26
CA CYS A 93 -13.43 -5.81 -9.14
C CYS A 93 -12.52 -4.98 -8.22
N PHE A 94 -12.00 -3.83 -8.65
CA PHE A 94 -11.03 -3.02 -7.90
C PHE A 94 -11.69 -2.07 -6.89
N GLU A 95 -11.32 -2.24 -5.63
CA GLU A 95 -11.76 -1.39 -4.53
C GLU A 95 -10.73 -0.29 -4.25
N LEU A 96 -9.45 -0.66 -4.17
CA LEU A 96 -8.37 0.19 -3.67
C LEU A 96 -7.36 0.55 -4.74
N TYR A 97 -6.71 1.68 -4.53
CA TYR A 97 -5.76 2.27 -5.46
C TYR A 97 -4.72 3.12 -4.71
N ALA A 98 -3.48 3.05 -5.19
CA ALA A 98 -2.40 3.91 -4.77
C ALA A 98 -1.48 4.24 -5.95
N GLU A 99 -0.99 5.48 -5.98
CA GLU A 99 0.10 5.92 -6.85
C GLU A 99 1.24 6.44 -6.00
N LYS A 100 2.46 6.03 -6.37
CA LYS A 100 3.69 6.53 -5.80
C LYS A 100 4.60 6.98 -6.94
N THR A 101 5.01 8.24 -6.91
CA THR A 101 6.10 8.70 -7.77
C THR A 101 7.41 8.17 -7.20
N ILE A 102 8.14 7.36 -7.97
CA ILE A 102 9.44 6.80 -7.56
C ILE A 102 10.54 7.82 -7.88
N ASN A 103 10.51 8.41 -9.07
CA ASN A 103 11.41 9.48 -9.50
C ASN A 103 10.69 10.36 -10.55
N TYR A 104 11.38 11.36 -11.11
CA TYR A 104 10.79 12.32 -12.07
C TYR A 104 10.19 11.65 -13.34
N HIS A 105 10.62 10.43 -13.66
CA HIS A 105 10.23 9.69 -14.85
C HIS A 105 9.49 8.38 -14.57
N THR A 106 9.36 7.96 -13.31
CA THR A 106 8.80 6.64 -12.96
C THR A 106 7.71 6.78 -11.92
N LYS A 107 6.54 6.25 -12.25
CA LYS A 107 5.41 6.10 -11.34
C LYS A 107 5.12 4.63 -11.10
N ARG A 108 4.85 4.29 -9.85
CA ARG A 108 4.28 3.00 -9.45
C ARG A 108 2.82 3.16 -9.15
N ILE A 109 2.02 2.30 -9.75
CA ILE A 109 0.59 2.19 -9.49
C ILE A 109 0.34 0.84 -8.85
N ALA A 110 -0.47 0.82 -7.79
CA ALA A 110 -0.97 -0.38 -7.16
C ALA A 110 -2.50 -0.33 -7.08
N VAL A 111 -3.15 -1.46 -7.35
CA VAL A 111 -4.59 -1.67 -7.21
C VAL A 111 -4.86 -2.97 -6.47
N GLU A 112 -5.94 -2.98 -5.71
CA GLU A 112 -6.40 -4.20 -5.02
C GLU A 112 -7.90 -4.40 -5.24
N SER A 113 -8.29 -5.65 -5.43
CA SER A 113 -9.69 -6.06 -5.59
C SER A 113 -10.49 -5.84 -4.32
N TYR A 114 -11.81 -6.09 -4.34
CA TYR A 114 -12.58 -6.32 -3.12
C TYR A 114 -11.96 -7.41 -2.25
N ASN A 115 -12.29 -7.37 -0.96
CA ASN A 115 -11.95 -8.43 -0.04
C ASN A 115 -12.96 -9.59 -0.17
N TYR A 116 -12.45 -10.77 -0.51
CA TYR A 116 -13.22 -12.00 -0.66
C TYR A 116 -13.03 -12.89 0.57
N LYS A 117 -14.10 -13.53 1.05
CA LYS A 117 -14.05 -14.27 2.33
C LYS A 117 -13.29 -15.58 2.26
N SER A 118 -12.89 -16.00 1.05
CA SER A 118 -12.14 -17.23 0.83
C SER A 118 -11.42 -17.20 -0.52
N LEU A 119 -10.40 -18.03 -0.65
CA LEU A 119 -9.68 -18.24 -1.92
C LEU A 119 -10.62 -18.70 -3.05
N ASN A 120 -11.61 -19.53 -2.72
CA ASN A 120 -12.60 -19.99 -3.71
C ASN A 120 -13.47 -18.85 -4.24
N GLU A 121 -13.87 -17.92 -3.37
CA GLU A 121 -14.65 -16.75 -3.75
C GLU A 121 -13.82 -15.81 -4.63
N LEU A 122 -12.54 -15.61 -4.28
CA LEU A 122 -11.60 -14.86 -5.11
C LEU A 122 -11.45 -15.49 -6.51
N CYS A 123 -11.19 -16.80 -6.59
CA CYS A 123 -11.08 -17.52 -7.86
C CYS A 123 -12.36 -17.48 -8.70
N ALA A 124 -13.54 -17.39 -8.07
CA ALA A 124 -14.81 -17.27 -8.78
C ALA A 124 -15.09 -15.86 -9.31
N ALA A 125 -14.48 -14.83 -8.70
CA ALA A 125 -14.61 -13.45 -9.11
C ALA A 125 -13.61 -13.03 -10.21
N LEU A 126 -12.50 -13.76 -10.34
CA LEU A 126 -11.47 -13.54 -11.35
C LEU A 126 -11.65 -14.43 -12.59
N PRO A 127 -10.93 -14.17 -13.70
CA PRO A 127 -10.96 -15.01 -14.89
C PRO A 127 -10.65 -16.46 -14.53
N SER A 128 -11.47 -17.40 -15.01
CA SER A 128 -11.40 -18.79 -14.60
C SER A 128 -10.09 -19.46 -14.97
N GLU A 129 -9.45 -19.00 -16.06
CA GLU A 129 -8.13 -19.44 -16.51
C GLU A 129 -7.00 -19.14 -15.51
N TRP A 130 -7.20 -18.22 -14.56
CA TRP A 130 -6.19 -17.91 -13.54
C TRP A 130 -6.29 -18.76 -12.29
N SER A 131 -7.38 -19.53 -12.11
CA SER A 131 -7.67 -20.19 -10.82
C SER A 131 -6.57 -21.17 -10.40
N ASP A 132 -6.00 -21.91 -11.34
CA ASP A 132 -4.97 -22.91 -11.04
C ASP A 132 -3.65 -22.26 -10.59
N GLU A 133 -3.24 -21.17 -11.25
CA GLU A 133 -2.05 -20.40 -10.86
C GLU A 133 -2.23 -19.77 -9.47
N ILE A 134 -3.41 -19.19 -9.20
CA ILE A 134 -3.73 -18.58 -7.91
C ILE A 134 -3.62 -19.61 -6.78
N LYS A 135 -4.20 -20.79 -6.98
CA LYS A 135 -4.13 -21.88 -5.99
C LYS A 135 -2.71 -22.43 -5.86
N ALA A 136 -1.95 -22.49 -6.94
CA ALA A 136 -0.56 -22.93 -6.92
C ALA A 136 0.32 -21.95 -6.13
N ALA A 137 0.16 -20.63 -6.32
CA ALA A 137 0.91 -19.62 -5.58
C ALA A 137 0.62 -19.64 -4.07
N VAL A 138 -0.65 -19.77 -3.69
CA VAL A 138 -1.00 -19.91 -2.26
C VAL A 138 -0.53 -21.25 -1.69
N GLY A 139 -0.57 -22.32 -2.50
CA GLY A 139 -0.18 -23.67 -2.10
C GLY A 139 1.33 -23.93 -2.03
N SER A 140 2.16 -23.19 -2.76
CA SER A 140 3.62 -23.36 -2.75
C SER A 140 4.24 -22.92 -1.42
N GLY A 141 3.62 -21.95 -0.75
CA GLY A 141 4.13 -21.35 0.48
C GLY A 141 5.23 -20.31 0.26
N ASP A 142 5.54 -19.96 -1.00
CA ASP A 142 6.47 -18.89 -1.32
C ASP A 142 5.76 -17.53 -1.10
N SER A 143 5.84 -17.06 0.14
CA SER A 143 5.17 -15.84 0.59
C SER A 143 6.07 -14.97 1.46
N PHE A 144 5.65 -13.72 1.62
CA PHE A 144 6.26 -12.78 2.55
C PHE A 144 5.18 -11.96 3.23
N THR A 145 5.49 -11.43 4.41
CA THR A 145 4.55 -10.57 5.15
C THR A 145 4.86 -9.10 4.93
N THR A 146 3.84 -8.28 4.71
CA THR A 146 3.96 -6.83 4.48
C THR A 146 2.67 -6.12 4.91
N TYR A 147 2.49 -4.88 4.48
CA TYR A 147 1.26 -4.10 4.62
C TYR A 147 0.56 -3.92 3.26
N ASP A 148 -0.77 -3.95 3.27
CA ASP A 148 -1.60 -3.66 2.10
C ASP A 148 -1.77 -2.15 1.87
N LEU A 149 -2.60 -1.75 0.90
CA LEU A 149 -2.89 -0.33 0.64
C LEU A 149 -3.69 0.40 1.74
N LYS A 150 -4.22 -0.31 2.73
CA LYS A 150 -4.90 0.22 3.92
C LYS A 150 -4.02 0.21 5.17
N ASP A 151 -2.74 -0.14 5.02
CA ASP A 151 -1.80 -0.36 6.14
C ASP A 151 -2.22 -1.53 7.06
N ASP A 152 -2.98 -2.50 6.55
CA ASP A 152 -3.29 -3.76 7.25
C ASP A 152 -2.15 -4.76 7.06
N TYR A 153 -1.80 -5.50 8.12
CA TYR A 153 -0.75 -6.52 8.06
C TYR A 153 -1.24 -7.78 7.34
N VAL A 154 -0.51 -8.20 6.32
CA VAL A 154 -0.94 -9.23 5.35
C VAL A 154 0.19 -10.19 4.97
N THR A 155 -0.20 -11.37 4.50
CA THR A 155 0.69 -12.31 3.80
C THR A 155 0.48 -12.15 2.29
N VAL A 156 1.56 -12.03 1.53
CA VAL A 156 1.52 -11.83 0.09
C VAL A 156 2.17 -12.99 -0.63
N TYR A 157 1.47 -13.52 -1.62
CA TYR A 157 1.92 -14.58 -2.52
C TYR A 157 2.11 -13.98 -3.91
N THR A 158 3.33 -14.03 -4.44
CA THR A 158 3.61 -13.57 -5.80
C THR A 158 3.18 -14.61 -6.81
N LEU A 159 2.47 -14.19 -7.85
CA LEU A 159 2.13 -15.07 -8.97
C LEU A 159 3.33 -15.12 -9.92
N SER A 160 3.81 -16.34 -10.17
CA SER A 160 5.07 -16.56 -10.90
C SER A 160 4.90 -16.53 -12.43
N SER A 161 3.68 -16.76 -12.91
CA SER A 161 3.36 -16.65 -14.34
C SER A 161 2.76 -15.30 -14.70
N ASP A 162 3.13 -14.80 -15.87
CA ASP A 162 2.46 -13.68 -16.51
C ASP A 162 1.02 -14.10 -16.82
N LEU A 163 0.09 -13.78 -15.92
CA LEU A 163 -1.33 -13.97 -16.14
C LEU A 163 -1.73 -13.37 -17.49
N GLU A 164 -2.61 -14.04 -18.24
CA GLU A 164 -3.00 -13.57 -19.59
C GLU A 164 -3.52 -12.13 -19.51
N LEU A 165 -2.72 -11.22 -20.06
CA LEU A 165 -3.00 -9.80 -20.13
C LEU A 165 -4.06 -9.49 -21.19
N ALA A 166 -4.70 -8.33 -21.03
CA ALA A 166 -5.47 -7.74 -22.11
C ALA A 166 -4.63 -7.67 -23.39
N LYS A 167 -5.19 -8.13 -24.50
CA LYS A 167 -4.57 -7.91 -25.81
C LYS A 167 -4.72 -6.43 -26.15
N SER A 168 -3.83 -5.91 -27.01
CA SER A 168 -3.92 -4.52 -27.48
C SER A 168 -5.25 -4.20 -28.19
N SER A 169 -5.97 -5.21 -28.66
CA SER A 169 -7.34 -5.12 -29.18
C SER A 169 -8.39 -4.82 -28.11
N ASP A 170 -8.16 -5.29 -26.89
CA ASP A 170 -9.09 -5.19 -25.76
C ASP A 170 -8.90 -3.86 -25.02
N ILE A 171 -7.72 -3.25 -25.19
CA ILE A 171 -7.37 -1.95 -24.63
C ILE A 171 -7.93 -0.83 -25.53
N GLY A 172 -8.81 -0.01 -24.95
CA GLY A 172 -9.34 1.20 -25.58
C GLY A 172 -8.21 2.07 -26.12
N SER A 173 -8.40 2.65 -27.32
CA SER A 173 -7.35 3.41 -28.01
C SER A 173 -6.75 4.54 -27.17
N GLN A 174 -7.55 5.12 -26.27
CA GLN A 174 -7.14 6.15 -25.32
C GLN A 174 -6.11 5.68 -24.29
N TYR A 175 -6.00 4.37 -24.02
CA TYR A 175 -5.11 3.82 -23.00
C TYR A 175 -3.88 3.10 -23.58
N ARG A 176 -3.77 2.98 -24.91
CA ARG A 176 -2.69 2.23 -25.58
C ARG A 176 -1.30 2.81 -25.33
N ALA A 177 -1.18 4.14 -25.26
CA ALA A 177 0.10 4.78 -24.99
C ALA A 177 0.61 4.45 -23.58
N LEU A 178 -0.30 4.48 -22.59
CA LEU A 178 0.02 4.10 -21.21
C LEU A 178 0.34 2.61 -21.10
N ALA A 179 -0.47 1.74 -21.72
CA ALA A 179 -0.21 0.30 -21.76
C ALA A 179 1.16 -0.06 -22.39
N GLY A 180 1.58 0.69 -23.41
CA GLY A 180 2.90 0.54 -24.03
C GLY A 180 4.06 1.15 -23.24
N SER A 181 3.77 1.99 -22.23
CA SER A 181 4.76 2.61 -21.35
C SER A 181 5.01 1.80 -20.07
N VAL A 182 4.16 0.79 -19.79
CA VAL A 182 4.35 -0.09 -18.63
C VAL A 182 5.61 -0.91 -18.81
N SER A 183 6.60 -0.68 -17.95
CA SER A 183 7.89 -1.38 -17.96
C SER A 183 7.85 -2.68 -17.18
N THR A 184 7.02 -2.76 -16.14
CA THR A 184 6.99 -3.92 -15.24
C THR A 184 5.61 -4.11 -14.62
N LYS A 185 5.23 -5.37 -14.41
CA LYS A 185 3.92 -5.81 -13.92
C LYS A 185 4.11 -6.91 -12.90
N TYR A 186 3.39 -6.83 -11.79
CA TYR A 186 3.41 -7.84 -10.74
C TYR A 186 2.00 -8.12 -10.25
N TYR A 187 1.67 -9.40 -10.18
CA TYR A 187 0.40 -9.88 -9.65
C TYR A 187 0.64 -10.59 -8.32
N GLN A 188 -0.29 -10.40 -7.41
CA GLN A 188 -0.15 -10.94 -6.07
C GLN A 188 -1.50 -11.34 -5.48
N ILE A 189 -1.48 -12.38 -4.64
CA ILE A 189 -2.59 -12.72 -3.75
C ILE A 189 -2.24 -12.19 -2.37
N ILE A 190 -3.17 -11.44 -1.78
CA ILE A 190 -3.03 -10.84 -0.46
C ILE A 190 -3.96 -11.60 0.47
N GLU A 191 -3.41 -12.28 1.46
CA GLU A 191 -4.14 -13.01 2.50
C GLU A 191 -4.11 -12.24 3.81
N TYR A 192 -5.29 -12.11 4.41
CA TYR A 192 -5.48 -11.48 5.71
C TYR A 192 -5.53 -12.53 6.81
N TYR A 193 -5.28 -12.10 8.04
CA TYR A 193 -5.30 -12.97 9.22
C TYR A 193 -6.65 -13.67 9.44
N ASP A 194 -7.75 -13.07 9.01
CA ASP A 194 -9.10 -13.66 9.11
C ASP A 194 -9.40 -14.71 8.02
N GLY A 195 -8.42 -15.01 7.16
CA GLY A 195 -8.56 -15.96 6.04
C GLY A 195 -9.31 -15.36 4.84
N SER A 196 -9.49 -14.05 4.79
CA SER A 196 -9.97 -13.33 3.61
C SER A 196 -8.82 -13.02 2.64
N TYR A 197 -9.16 -12.75 1.39
CA TYR A 197 -8.20 -12.58 0.31
C TYR A 197 -8.54 -11.40 -0.59
N ARG A 198 -7.51 -10.71 -1.09
CA ARG A 198 -7.59 -9.80 -2.23
C ARG A 198 -6.66 -10.26 -3.34
N PHE A 199 -6.96 -9.84 -4.55
CA PHE A 199 -6.01 -9.82 -5.65
C PHE A 199 -5.41 -8.43 -5.75
N GLY A 200 -4.09 -8.37 -5.70
CA GLY A 200 -3.31 -7.18 -5.89
C GLY A 200 -2.62 -7.18 -7.25
N PHE A 201 -2.46 -5.99 -7.81
CA PHE A 201 -1.65 -5.77 -8.98
C PHE A 201 -0.89 -4.46 -8.82
N TRP A 202 0.37 -4.45 -9.23
CA TRP A 202 1.11 -3.20 -9.37
C TRP A 202 1.97 -3.19 -10.62
N PHE A 203 2.23 -1.98 -11.10
CA PHE A 203 3.04 -1.74 -12.29
C PHE A 203 3.78 -0.42 -12.22
N GLU A 204 4.81 -0.32 -13.04
CA GLU A 204 5.63 0.87 -13.20
C GLU A 204 5.60 1.36 -14.66
N TYR A 205 5.58 2.68 -14.84
CA TYR A 205 5.66 3.36 -16.14
C TYR A 205 6.31 4.74 -16.02
#